data_AF-A0AB36IP36-F1
#
_entry.id   AF-A0AB36IP36-F1
#
_cell.length_a   1.000
_cell.length_b   1.000
_cell.length_c   1.000
_cell.angle_alpha   90.00
_cell.angle_beta   90.00
_cell.angle_gamma   90.00
#
_symmetry.space_group_name_H-M   'P 1'
#
loop_
_entity.id
_entity.type
_entity.pdbx_description
1 polymer ?
#
loop_
_entity_poly.entity_id
_entity_poly.type
_entity_poly.pdbx_seq_one_letter_code
_entity_poly.pdbx_strand_id
1 'polypeptide(L)'
;MSVLIKETERYIANCEFSLRSNLGTFFHFDIKEFAKFILNNYWKETYFRNHRKSSYRILRAKLVEERYLVIYMQYSNGEAANPAFANLNNGKSRIIKKNDDEGVACSAHLVIDITPTDMPNKFNAVLEDMQGLTRTMVCNLINYISRHYKVQDPNESNKSHKPIANLEFFAKNNFETQLRDGKIESIVAYQESFKQSSEMDLDGTIQYKEVHRLEFAKPSILTNPIKYLAATARIAKNEGFYGLKVTHKDNNKEQSGKYKLPTDEMDPEQLYEDIRLAPFISKQCIILDKPRGICNHTWSSHLIRAMIDAF
;
A
#
# COMPACT_ATOMS: atom_id res chain seq x y z
N MET A 1 -4.57 3.52 -13.34
CA MET A 1 -4.43 4.48 -12.22
C MET A 1 -4.37 5.93 -12.71
N SER A 2 -5.40 6.70 -12.38
CA SER A 2 -5.62 8.08 -12.83
C SER A 2 -4.80 9.11 -12.04
N VAL A 3 -4.14 10.04 -12.74
CA VAL A 3 -3.49 11.25 -12.21
C VAL A 3 -4.52 12.27 -11.69
N LEU A 4 -5.79 12.09 -12.04
CA LEU A 4 -6.89 13.00 -11.75
C LEU A 4 -7.63 12.53 -10.49
N ILE A 5 -7.20 13.02 -9.33
CA ILE A 5 -7.91 12.88 -8.05
C ILE A 5 -8.79 14.12 -7.87
N LYS A 6 -10.06 13.93 -7.47
CA LYS A 6 -10.94 15.07 -7.16
C LYS A 6 -10.47 15.76 -5.89
N GLU A 7 -10.48 17.08 -5.88
CA GLU A 7 -10.03 17.85 -4.73
C GLU A 7 -10.90 17.67 -3.48
N THR A 8 -12.15 17.24 -3.67
CA THR A 8 -13.16 17.04 -2.61
C THR A 8 -13.27 15.59 -2.13
N GLU A 9 -12.55 14.65 -2.74
CA GLU A 9 -12.64 13.22 -2.38
C GLU A 9 -11.26 12.69 -1.97
N ARG A 10 -11.24 11.86 -0.93
CA ARG A 10 -10.07 11.08 -0.53
C ARG A 10 -10.46 9.64 -0.29
N TYR A 11 -9.55 8.73 -0.59
CA TYR A 11 -9.77 7.30 -0.40
C TYR A 11 -8.84 6.84 0.70
N ILE A 12 -9.36 6.10 1.68
CA ILE A 12 -8.60 5.53 2.79
C ILE A 12 -8.76 4.02 2.81
N ALA A 13 -7.77 3.31 3.32
CA ALA A 13 -7.83 1.87 3.54
C ALA A 13 -7.33 1.53 4.93
N ASN A 14 -8.08 0.71 5.64
CA ASN A 14 -7.68 0.19 6.95
C ASN A 14 -6.59 -0.87 6.75
N CYS A 15 -5.63 -0.90 7.65
CA CYS A 15 -4.47 -1.78 7.61
C CYS A 15 -4.01 -2.19 9.02
N GLU A 16 -3.29 -3.30 9.09
CA GLU A 16 -2.44 -3.67 10.22
C GLU A 16 -1.08 -3.00 10.03
N PHE A 17 -0.66 -2.21 11.00
CA PHE A 17 0.73 -1.80 11.16
C PHE A 17 1.41 -2.80 12.10
N SER A 18 2.52 -3.38 11.66
CA SER A 18 3.28 -4.31 12.48
C SER A 18 4.75 -3.96 12.58
N LEU A 19 5.34 -4.26 13.75
CA LEU A 19 6.77 -4.14 14.00
C LEU A 19 7.39 -5.53 14.17
N ARG A 20 8.37 -5.86 13.33
CA ARG A 20 9.14 -7.10 13.47
C ARG A 20 10.58 -6.79 13.82
N SER A 21 11.21 -7.60 14.66
CA SER A 21 12.65 -7.48 14.89
C SER A 21 13.44 -8.02 13.70
N ASN A 22 14.53 -7.35 13.35
CA ASN A 22 15.48 -7.84 12.35
C ASN A 22 16.14 -9.19 12.72
N LEU A 23 16.10 -9.57 14.00
CA LEU A 23 16.64 -10.83 14.52
C LEU A 23 15.59 -11.94 14.71
N GLY A 24 14.29 -11.65 14.53
CA GLY A 24 13.23 -12.63 14.81
C GLY A 24 11.86 -12.01 15.06
N THR A 25 10.85 -12.84 15.30
CA THR A 25 9.45 -12.43 15.47
C THR A 25 9.00 -12.30 16.92
N PHE A 26 9.74 -12.87 17.88
CA PHE A 26 9.32 -12.95 19.29
C PHE A 26 9.65 -11.70 20.11
N PHE A 27 10.50 -10.80 19.62
CA PHE A 27 10.85 -9.59 20.35
C PHE A 27 9.72 -8.57 20.26
N HIS A 28 9.25 -8.08 21.40
CA HIS A 28 8.17 -7.09 21.48
C HIS A 28 8.75 -5.68 21.63
N PHE A 29 8.39 -4.78 20.72
CA PHE A 29 8.75 -3.38 20.79
C PHE A 29 7.68 -2.60 21.56
N ASP A 30 8.10 -1.66 22.39
CA ASP A 30 7.20 -0.63 22.89
C ASP A 30 6.86 0.35 21.75
N ILE A 31 5.61 0.31 21.31
CA ILE A 31 5.10 1.17 20.23
C ILE A 31 5.11 2.65 20.61
N LYS A 32 4.97 3.00 21.89
CA LYS A 32 5.02 4.39 22.35
C LYS A 32 6.43 4.93 22.24
N GLU A 33 7.44 4.14 22.61
CA GLU A 33 8.85 4.51 22.42
C GLU A 33 9.23 4.59 20.93
N PHE A 34 8.74 3.67 20.10
CA PHE A 34 8.90 3.76 18.65
C PHE A 34 8.25 5.03 18.08
N ALA A 35 7.03 5.36 18.51
CA ALA A 35 6.33 6.58 18.10
C ALA A 35 7.08 7.84 18.51
N LYS A 36 7.58 7.91 19.76
CA LYS A 36 8.44 9.00 20.24
C LYS A 36 9.70 9.13 19.40
N PHE A 37 10.34 8.02 19.04
CA PHE A 37 11.50 8.04 18.16
C PHE A 37 11.19 8.68 16.81
N ILE A 38 10.08 8.28 16.18
CA ILE A 38 9.64 8.87 14.90
C ILE A 38 9.40 10.38 15.07
N LEU A 39 8.63 10.79 16.09
CA LEU A 39 8.33 12.20 16.36
C LEU A 39 9.60 13.06 16.52
N ASN A 40 10.64 12.51 17.14
CA ASN A 40 11.89 13.22 17.41
C ASN A 40 12.85 13.26 16.21
N ASN A 41 12.69 12.39 15.22
CA ASN A 41 13.70 12.18 14.18
C ASN A 41 13.20 12.32 12.74
N TYR A 42 11.88 12.37 12.49
CA TYR A 42 11.33 12.35 11.12
C TYR A 42 11.85 13.47 10.21
N TRP A 43 12.13 14.65 10.76
CA TRP A 43 12.51 15.85 10.01
C TRP A 43 13.98 15.86 9.56
N LYS A 44 14.80 14.96 10.10
CA LYS A 44 16.24 14.88 9.82
C LYS A 44 16.56 14.13 8.53
N GLU A 45 15.60 13.37 8.01
CA GLU A 45 15.84 12.33 7.04
C GLU A 45 14.99 12.55 5.78
N THR A 46 15.61 12.39 4.62
CA THR A 46 14.90 12.30 3.33
C THR A 46 15.32 11.03 2.64
N TYR A 47 14.34 10.17 2.34
CA TYR A 47 14.60 8.90 1.66
C TYR A 47 14.63 9.13 0.15
N PHE A 48 15.82 9.24 -0.40
CA PHE A 48 16.05 9.38 -1.84
C PHE A 48 16.06 8.02 -2.55
N ARG A 49 15.55 7.99 -3.79
CA ARG A 49 15.63 6.84 -4.69
C ARG A 49 15.98 7.29 -6.11
N ASN A 50 16.32 6.32 -6.96
CA ASN A 50 16.65 6.52 -8.38
C ASN A 50 17.70 7.61 -8.57
N HIS A 51 18.87 7.46 -7.94
CA HIS A 51 19.94 8.47 -7.99
C HIS A 51 19.47 9.89 -7.61
N ARG A 52 18.65 9.98 -6.55
CA ARG A 52 18.04 11.21 -6.03
C ARG A 52 17.04 11.88 -6.97
N LYS A 53 16.58 11.20 -8.01
CA LYS A 53 15.50 11.68 -8.90
C LYS A 53 14.10 11.53 -8.30
N SER A 54 13.96 10.77 -7.22
CA SER A 54 12.75 10.75 -6.43
C SER A 54 13.05 10.83 -4.94
N SER A 55 12.12 11.40 -4.17
CA SER A 55 12.26 11.55 -2.72
C SER A 55 10.97 11.26 -1.98
N TYR A 56 11.13 10.69 -0.79
CA TYR A 56 10.07 10.42 0.18
C TYR A 56 10.49 11.06 1.50
N ARG A 57 9.54 11.71 2.18
CA ARG A 57 9.79 12.35 3.48
C ARG A 57 8.54 12.42 4.32
N ILE A 58 8.70 12.54 5.62
CA ILE A 58 7.63 12.93 6.53
C ILE A 58 7.66 14.46 6.63
N LEU A 59 6.58 15.12 6.19
CA LEU A 59 6.41 16.56 6.32
C LEU A 59 6.08 16.96 7.75
N ARG A 60 5.27 16.14 8.44
CA ARG A 60 4.85 16.38 9.81
C ARG A 60 4.45 15.07 10.48
N ALA A 61 4.74 14.94 11.77
CA ALA A 61 4.19 13.89 12.61
C ALA A 61 3.68 14.49 13.93
N LYS A 62 2.60 13.92 14.48
CA LYS A 62 2.13 14.25 15.84
C LYS A 62 1.47 13.05 16.49
N LEU A 63 1.38 13.11 17.81
CA LEU A 63 0.46 12.30 18.58
C LEU A 63 -0.86 13.07 18.77
N VAL A 64 -1.99 12.38 18.61
CA VAL A 64 -3.34 12.90 18.91
C VAL A 64 -3.90 12.05 20.05
N GLU A 65 -4.43 12.70 21.09
CA GLU A 65 -5.04 12.04 22.26
C GLU A 65 -4.11 11.03 22.95
N GLU A 66 -2.78 11.23 22.87
CA GLU A 66 -1.78 10.27 23.35
C GLU A 66 -1.92 8.83 22.80
N ARG A 67 -2.71 8.67 21.73
CA ARG A 67 -3.16 7.36 21.20
C ARG A 67 -2.92 7.20 19.71
N TYR A 68 -3.06 8.26 18.91
CA TYR A 68 -2.97 8.15 17.46
C TYR A 68 -1.70 8.82 16.95
N LEU A 69 -0.76 8.02 16.45
CA LEU A 69 0.40 8.54 15.73
C LEU A 69 -0.05 8.91 14.31
N VAL A 70 -0.10 10.20 14.04
CA VAL A 70 -0.44 10.76 12.73
C VAL A 70 0.84 11.15 12.01
N ILE A 71 1.07 10.55 10.84
CA ILE A 71 2.22 10.81 9.98
C ILE A 71 1.72 11.39 8.65
N TYR A 72 2.20 12.58 8.30
CA TYR A 72 1.91 13.23 7.03
C TYR A 72 3.15 13.19 6.14
N MET A 73 3.02 12.50 5.02
CA MET A 73 4.13 12.13 4.15
C MET A 73 4.02 12.82 2.80
N GLN A 74 5.15 12.96 2.12
CA GLN A 74 5.24 13.45 0.75
C GLN A 74 6.10 12.52 -0.09
N TYR A 75 5.67 12.32 -1.33
CA TYR A 75 6.46 11.76 -2.41
C TYR A 75 6.64 12.81 -3.50
N SER A 76 7.85 12.90 -4.07
CA SER A 76 8.17 13.77 -5.21
C SER A 76 9.02 13.04 -6.25
N ASN A 77 8.72 13.29 -7.54
CA ASN A 77 9.43 12.71 -8.67
C ASN A 77 9.92 13.77 -9.67
N GLY A 78 11.24 13.95 -9.74
CA GLY A 78 11.91 14.86 -10.66
C GLY A 78 11.86 14.40 -12.13
N GLU A 79 11.72 13.09 -12.39
CA GLU A 79 11.63 12.54 -13.75
C GLU A 79 10.22 12.55 -14.33
N ALA A 80 9.20 12.79 -13.50
CA ALA A 80 7.83 12.94 -14.01
C ALA A 80 7.74 14.12 -14.97
N ALA A 81 6.95 14.01 -16.03
CA ALA A 81 6.75 15.11 -16.98
C ALA A 81 6.28 16.40 -16.28
N ASN A 82 6.61 17.55 -16.88
CA ASN A 82 6.12 18.84 -16.41
C ASN A 82 4.58 18.83 -16.37
N PRO A 83 3.95 19.27 -15.26
CA PRO A 83 2.50 19.38 -15.19
C PRO A 83 1.94 20.26 -16.31
N ALA A 84 0.88 19.79 -16.95
CA ALA A 84 0.19 20.50 -18.02
C ALA A 84 -1.30 20.62 -17.69
N PHE A 85 -1.87 21.78 -18.01
CA PHE A 85 -3.29 22.08 -17.86
C PHE A 85 -3.86 22.41 -19.24
N ALA A 86 -4.88 21.70 -19.68
CA ALA A 86 -5.59 22.01 -20.93
C ALA A 86 -6.84 22.84 -20.63
N ASN A 87 -7.06 23.90 -21.41
CA ASN A 87 -8.33 24.63 -21.38
C ASN A 87 -9.45 23.72 -21.92
N LEU A 88 -10.54 23.58 -21.16
CA LEU A 88 -11.62 22.64 -21.47
C LEU A 88 -12.38 22.98 -22.77
N ASN A 89 -12.41 24.26 -23.17
CA ASN A 89 -13.19 24.72 -24.32
C ASN A 89 -12.40 24.70 -25.63
N ASN A 90 -11.09 24.98 -25.58
CA ASN A 90 -10.28 25.18 -26.79
C ASN A 90 -9.02 24.31 -26.87
N GLY A 91 -8.75 23.45 -25.87
CA GLY A 91 -7.62 22.52 -25.87
C GLY A 91 -6.24 23.15 -25.74
N LYS A 92 -6.12 24.49 -25.61
CA LYS A 92 -4.82 25.14 -25.42
C LYS A 92 -4.21 24.70 -24.09
N SER A 93 -2.97 24.24 -24.15
CA SER A 93 -2.23 23.73 -22.99
C SER A 93 -1.35 24.81 -22.36
N ARG A 94 -1.36 24.88 -21.03
CA ARG A 94 -0.42 25.63 -20.20
C ARG A 94 0.45 24.65 -19.44
N ILE A 95 1.75 24.66 -19.71
CA ILE A 95 2.75 23.78 -19.07
C ILE A 95 3.47 24.58 -17.99
N ILE A 96 3.57 24.01 -16.78
CA ILE A 96 4.40 24.56 -15.70
C ILE A 96 5.72 23.81 -15.69
N LYS A 97 6.81 24.52 -16.00
CA LYS A 97 8.16 23.97 -15.92
C LYS A 97 8.57 23.87 -14.46
N LYS A 98 9.12 22.71 -14.08
CA LYS A 98 9.75 22.48 -12.78
C LYS A 98 11.18 23.02 -12.78
N ASN A 99 11.67 23.43 -11.62
CA ASN A 99 13.09 23.67 -11.37
C ASN A 99 13.88 22.35 -11.25
N ASP A 100 15.22 22.44 -11.25
CA ASP A 100 16.12 21.26 -11.26
C ASP A 100 15.97 20.38 -10.00
N ASP A 101 15.56 20.96 -8.88
CA ASP A 101 15.33 20.30 -7.59
C ASP A 101 13.84 20.04 -7.30
N GLU A 102 12.97 20.31 -8.27
CA GLU A 102 11.52 20.11 -8.17
C GLU A 102 11.06 18.82 -8.83
N GLY A 103 10.02 18.24 -8.25
CA GLY A 103 9.35 17.06 -8.78
C GLY A 103 7.85 17.18 -8.68
N VAL A 104 7.14 16.44 -9.52
CA VAL A 104 5.69 16.27 -9.36
C VAL A 104 5.47 15.54 -8.06
N ALA A 105 4.67 16.13 -7.18
CA ALA A 105 4.55 15.67 -5.80
C ALA A 105 3.10 15.31 -5.43
N CYS A 106 2.98 14.43 -4.45
CA CYS A 106 1.74 14.12 -3.76
C CYS A 106 2.01 13.93 -2.27
N SER A 107 0.94 13.99 -1.48
CA SER A 107 1.02 13.84 -0.03
C SER A 107 -0.09 12.95 0.50
N ALA A 108 0.21 12.16 1.53
CA ALA A 108 -0.74 11.24 2.14
C ALA A 108 -0.63 11.23 3.66
N HIS A 109 -1.73 10.88 4.32
CA HIS A 109 -1.78 10.61 5.75
C HIS A 109 -1.68 9.12 6.05
N LEU A 110 -0.99 8.79 7.13
CA LEU A 110 -1.04 7.51 7.82
C LEU A 110 -1.41 7.81 9.27
N VAL A 111 -2.42 7.12 9.79
CA VAL A 111 -2.80 7.17 11.20
C VAL A 111 -2.58 5.77 11.77
N ILE A 112 -1.87 5.66 12.88
CA ILE A 112 -1.64 4.40 13.60
C ILE A 112 -2.22 4.56 15.00
N ASP A 113 -3.12 3.66 15.40
CA ASP A 113 -3.55 3.53 16.78
C ASP A 113 -2.45 2.80 17.57
N ILE A 114 -1.73 3.54 18.41
CA ILE A 114 -0.63 3.01 19.22
C ILE A 114 -1.11 2.45 20.57
N THR A 115 -2.40 2.14 20.68
CA THR A 115 -2.93 1.32 21.77
C THR A 115 -2.48 -0.13 21.58
N PRO A 116 -1.87 -0.77 22.60
CA PRO A 116 -1.54 -2.18 22.53
C PRO A 116 -2.78 -3.03 22.20
N THR A 117 -2.61 -4.00 21.32
CA THR A 117 -3.65 -5.01 21.02
C THR A 117 -3.31 -6.33 21.69
N ASP A 118 -4.24 -7.29 21.66
CA ASP A 118 -4.01 -8.66 22.16
C ASP A 118 -2.88 -9.38 21.39
N MET A 119 -2.56 -8.90 20.18
CA MET A 119 -1.46 -9.40 19.38
C MET A 119 -0.22 -8.49 19.52
N PRO A 120 0.88 -8.98 20.11
CA PRO A 120 2.09 -8.19 20.27
C PRO A 120 2.59 -7.63 18.93
N ASN A 121 3.08 -6.39 18.96
CA ASN A 121 3.59 -5.65 17.82
C ASN A 121 2.62 -5.44 16.64
N LYS A 122 1.31 -5.71 16.80
CA LYS A 122 0.31 -5.49 15.77
C LYS A 122 -0.64 -4.39 16.22
N PHE A 123 -0.88 -3.43 15.34
CA PHE A 123 -1.59 -2.20 15.62
C PHE A 123 -2.54 -1.87 14.46
N ASN A 124 -3.69 -1.29 14.77
CA ASN A 124 -4.58 -0.81 13.72
C ASN A 124 -4.00 0.46 13.10
N ALA A 125 -4.11 0.57 11.78
CA ALA A 125 -3.70 1.73 11.01
C ALA A 125 -4.70 2.03 9.90
N VAL A 126 -4.65 3.26 9.40
CA VAL A 126 -5.40 3.71 8.23
C VAL A 126 -4.46 4.50 7.34
N LEU A 127 -4.42 4.17 6.05
CA LEU A 127 -3.58 4.81 5.04
C LEU A 127 -4.42 5.49 3.97
N GLU A 128 -4.12 6.75 3.66
CA GLU A 128 -4.68 7.47 2.52
C GLU A 128 -4.07 6.95 1.20
N ASP A 129 -4.93 6.62 0.24
CA ASP A 129 -4.55 6.07 -1.06
C ASP A 129 -4.08 7.16 -2.02
N MET A 130 -2.76 7.35 -2.08
CA MET A 130 -2.10 8.31 -2.97
C MET A 130 -1.06 7.64 -3.87
N GLN A 131 -0.97 8.13 -5.11
CA GLN A 131 -0.03 7.60 -6.10
C GLN A 131 1.41 7.72 -5.61
N GLY A 132 2.19 6.64 -5.69
CA GLY A 132 3.59 6.64 -5.25
C GLY A 132 3.77 6.46 -3.74
N LEU A 133 2.77 6.80 -2.91
CA LEU A 133 2.76 6.53 -1.46
C LEU A 133 2.06 5.20 -1.15
N THR A 134 2.55 4.12 -1.77
CA THR A 134 2.04 2.76 -1.52
C THR A 134 2.46 2.27 -0.13
N ARG A 135 1.75 1.27 0.42
CA ARG A 135 2.12 0.63 1.70
C ARG A 135 3.60 0.26 1.79
N THR A 136 4.17 -0.27 0.71
CA THR A 136 5.58 -0.66 0.62
C THR A 136 6.49 0.56 0.68
N MET A 137 6.17 1.62 -0.06
CA MET A 137 6.98 2.85 -0.04
C MET A 137 6.90 3.58 1.30
N VAL A 138 5.72 3.59 1.92
CA VAL A 138 5.51 4.13 3.26
C VAL A 138 6.33 3.35 4.29
N CYS A 139 6.30 2.02 4.27
CA CYS A 139 7.11 1.20 5.18
C CYS A 139 8.61 1.40 4.94
N ASN A 140 9.05 1.49 3.69
CA ASN A 140 10.45 1.76 3.38
C ASN A 140 10.91 3.12 3.93
N LEU A 141 10.07 4.15 3.83
CA LEU A 141 10.34 5.46 4.43
C LEU A 141 10.45 5.37 5.95
N ILE A 142 9.48 4.73 6.61
CA ILE A 142 9.49 4.56 8.08
C ILE A 142 10.73 3.80 8.53
N ASN A 143 11.04 2.68 7.88
CA ASN A 143 12.23 1.86 8.16
C ASN A 143 13.54 2.62 7.92
N TYR A 144 13.58 3.48 6.90
CA TYR A 144 14.73 4.34 6.66
C TYR A 144 14.93 5.34 7.79
N ILE A 145 13.85 5.96 8.30
CA ILE A 145 13.90 6.90 9.41
C ILE A 145 14.28 6.19 10.71
N SER A 146 13.74 4.98 10.96
CA SER A 146 13.99 4.20 12.17
C SER A 146 15.24 3.31 12.12
N ARG A 147 16.07 3.38 11.07
CA ARG A 147 17.24 2.49 10.90
C ARG A 147 18.27 2.55 12.04
N HIS A 148 18.30 3.67 12.76
CA HIS A 148 19.18 3.91 13.89
C HIS A 148 18.50 3.68 15.25
N TYR A 149 17.19 3.44 15.27
CA TYR A 149 16.49 3.03 16.48
C TYR A 149 16.84 1.59 16.81
N LYS A 150 17.44 1.40 17.98
CA LYS A 150 17.86 0.09 18.50
C LYS A 150 17.30 -0.04 19.91
N VAL A 151 16.78 -1.23 20.22
CA VAL A 151 16.34 -1.60 21.56
C VAL A 151 17.22 -2.75 22.03
N GLN A 152 17.80 -2.60 23.22
CA GLN A 152 18.63 -3.65 23.81
C GLN A 152 17.76 -4.84 24.21
N ASP A 153 18.22 -6.07 23.95
CA ASP A 153 17.54 -7.27 24.44
C ASP A 153 17.62 -7.29 25.98
N PRO A 154 16.48 -7.41 26.69
CA PRO A 154 16.48 -7.43 28.16
C PRO A 154 17.18 -8.68 28.73
N ASN A 155 17.26 -9.77 27.97
CA ASN A 155 17.88 -11.03 28.40
C ASN A 155 19.33 -11.17 27.89
N GLU A 156 19.72 -10.43 26.85
CA GLU A 156 21.05 -10.53 26.23
C GLU A 156 21.68 -9.15 25.97
N SER A 157 22.57 -8.72 26.86
CA SER A 157 23.23 -7.40 26.83
C SER A 157 24.10 -7.12 25.60
N ASN A 158 24.42 -8.14 24.78
CA ASN A 158 25.17 -7.97 23.53
C ASN A 158 24.28 -7.98 22.27
N LYS A 159 22.96 -8.19 22.41
CA LYS A 159 22.01 -8.24 21.29
C LYS A 159 21.11 -7.01 21.26
N SER A 160 21.07 -6.32 20.12
CA SER A 160 20.18 -5.18 19.91
C SER A 160 19.19 -5.46 18.77
N HIS A 161 17.91 -5.21 19.02
CA HIS A 161 16.82 -5.36 18.06
C HIS A 161 16.56 -4.04 17.34
N LYS A 162 16.31 -4.13 16.03
CA LYS A 162 15.85 -3.02 15.19
C LYS A 162 14.46 -3.36 14.65
N PRO A 163 13.47 -2.46 14.79
CA PRO A 163 12.16 -2.72 14.24
C PRO A 163 12.15 -2.52 12.72
N ILE A 164 11.44 -3.43 12.07
CA ILE A 164 11.07 -3.40 10.67
C ILE A 164 9.55 -3.24 10.64
N ALA A 165 9.11 -2.06 10.26
CA ALA A 165 7.71 -1.72 10.05
C ALA A 165 7.17 -2.36 8.77
N ASN A 166 5.95 -2.87 8.86
CA ASN A 166 5.16 -3.41 7.75
C ASN A 166 3.72 -2.91 7.82
N LEU A 167 3.06 -2.85 6.67
CA LEU A 167 1.66 -2.47 6.51
C LEU A 167 0.94 -3.49 5.64
N GLU A 168 -0.15 -4.04 6.17
CA GLU A 168 -1.00 -5.00 5.46
C GLU A 168 -2.44 -4.52 5.50
N PHE A 169 -3.08 -4.39 4.33
CA PHE A 169 -4.46 -3.92 4.30
C PHE A 169 -5.39 -4.96 4.91
N PHE A 170 -6.32 -4.51 5.74
CA PHE A 170 -7.40 -5.36 6.20
C PHE A 170 -8.32 -5.68 5.02
N ALA A 171 -8.69 -6.94 4.93
CA ALA A 171 -9.76 -7.34 4.06
C ALA A 171 -11.08 -7.17 4.82
N LYS A 172 -11.74 -6.03 4.57
CA LYS A 172 -13.00 -5.66 5.23
C LYS A 172 -14.22 -6.24 4.52
N ASN A 173 -14.10 -6.50 3.22
CA ASN A 173 -15.17 -7.04 2.37
C ASN A 173 -14.67 -8.30 1.65
N ASN A 174 -15.59 -9.04 1.06
CA ASN A 174 -15.28 -10.16 0.17
C ASN A 174 -15.47 -9.79 -1.29
N PHE A 175 -15.03 -10.67 -2.19
CA PHE A 175 -15.20 -10.49 -3.64
C PHE A 175 -16.67 -10.32 -4.04
N GLU A 176 -17.61 -11.04 -3.44
CA GLU A 176 -19.04 -10.89 -3.74
C GLU A 176 -19.54 -9.48 -3.49
N THR A 177 -19.28 -8.94 -2.30
CA THR A 177 -19.72 -7.60 -1.91
C THR A 177 -19.10 -6.54 -2.79
N GLN A 178 -17.81 -6.70 -3.13
CA GLN A 178 -17.06 -5.73 -3.93
C GLN A 178 -17.40 -5.78 -5.42
N LEU A 179 -17.75 -6.96 -5.94
CA LEU A 179 -18.07 -7.14 -7.36
C LEU A 179 -19.56 -7.06 -7.67
N ARG A 180 -20.43 -6.89 -6.65
CA ARG A 180 -21.87 -6.69 -6.85
C ARG A 180 -22.14 -5.40 -7.64
N ASP A 181 -21.47 -4.32 -7.25
CA ASP A 181 -21.71 -2.98 -7.79
C ASP A 181 -20.55 -2.52 -8.72
N GLY A 182 -19.42 -3.24 -8.71
CA GLY A 182 -18.20 -2.91 -9.44
C GLY A 182 -17.97 -3.73 -10.72
N LYS A 183 -17.36 -3.11 -11.74
CA LYS A 183 -16.99 -3.80 -12.99
C LYS A 183 -15.56 -4.34 -12.90
N ILE A 184 -15.35 -5.60 -13.26
CA ILE A 184 -14.00 -6.17 -13.41
C ILE A 184 -13.28 -5.47 -14.58
N GLU A 185 -12.14 -4.86 -14.28
CA GLU A 185 -11.27 -4.18 -15.24
C GLU A 185 -10.11 -5.05 -15.71
N SER A 186 -9.54 -5.88 -14.83
CA SER A 186 -8.49 -6.81 -15.23
C SER A 186 -8.40 -8.01 -14.29
N ILE A 187 -8.00 -9.15 -14.84
CA ILE A 187 -7.67 -10.36 -14.09
C ILE A 187 -6.32 -10.84 -14.58
N VAL A 188 -5.34 -10.91 -13.68
CA VAL A 188 -3.97 -11.31 -14.00
C VAL A 188 -3.54 -12.42 -13.07
N ALA A 189 -3.26 -13.60 -13.60
CA ALA A 189 -2.58 -14.64 -12.85
C ALA A 189 -1.08 -14.34 -12.76
N TYR A 190 -0.46 -14.68 -11.64
CA TYR A 190 0.96 -14.40 -11.41
C TYR A 190 1.68 -15.61 -10.80
N GLN A 191 2.93 -15.80 -11.23
CA GLN A 191 3.86 -16.76 -10.69
C GLN A 191 5.18 -16.06 -10.37
N GLU A 192 5.75 -16.35 -9.20
CA GLU A 192 7.00 -15.77 -8.75
C GLU A 192 7.91 -16.92 -8.32
N SER A 193 9.08 -17.04 -8.95
CA SER A 193 10.10 -17.99 -8.53
C SER A 193 11.40 -17.25 -8.23
N PHE A 194 12.00 -17.57 -7.09
CA PHE A 194 13.32 -17.07 -6.72
C PHE A 194 14.34 -18.11 -7.17
N LYS A 195 15.25 -17.69 -8.05
CA LYS A 195 16.31 -18.55 -8.56
C LYS A 195 17.65 -17.93 -8.17
N GLN A 196 18.57 -18.76 -7.70
CA GLN A 196 19.98 -18.41 -7.68
C GLN A 196 20.51 -18.42 -9.12
N SER A 197 21.43 -17.52 -9.47
CA SER A 197 22.10 -17.61 -10.76
C SER A 197 22.82 -18.95 -10.92
N SER A 198 22.94 -19.37 -12.18
CA SER A 198 23.53 -20.63 -12.62
C SER A 198 24.94 -20.89 -12.09
N GLU A 199 25.40 -22.14 -12.26
CA GLU A 199 26.69 -22.76 -11.89
C GLU A 199 27.98 -21.96 -12.21
N MET A 200 27.90 -20.81 -12.87
CA MET A 200 29.03 -19.91 -13.17
C MET A 200 29.20 -18.75 -12.18
N ASP A 201 28.27 -18.53 -11.25
CA ASP A 201 28.48 -17.62 -10.10
C ASP A 201 29.00 -18.44 -8.91
N LEU A 202 30.33 -18.67 -8.90
CA LEU A 202 31.03 -19.48 -7.90
C LEU A 202 30.83 -19.00 -6.45
N ASP A 203 30.44 -17.73 -6.26
CA ASP A 203 30.24 -17.12 -4.95
C ASP A 203 28.75 -16.99 -4.56
N GLY A 204 27.81 -17.40 -5.42
CA GLY A 204 26.36 -17.41 -5.14
C GLY A 204 25.79 -16.03 -4.79
N THR A 205 26.41 -14.97 -5.28
CA THR A 205 26.13 -13.58 -4.87
C THR A 205 24.88 -13.03 -5.56
N ILE A 206 24.52 -13.55 -6.73
CA ILE A 206 23.41 -13.04 -7.54
C ILE A 206 22.14 -13.88 -7.32
N GLN A 207 21.12 -13.22 -6.78
CA GLN A 207 19.75 -13.75 -6.67
C GLN A 207 18.82 -12.97 -7.60
N TYR A 208 17.99 -13.67 -8.38
CA TYR A 208 16.98 -13.03 -9.22
C TYR A 208 15.59 -13.64 -8.99
N LYS A 209 14.58 -12.80 -9.23
CA LYS A 209 13.17 -13.16 -9.10
C LYS A 209 12.54 -13.16 -10.49
N GLU A 210 12.11 -14.33 -10.95
CA GLU A 210 11.37 -14.50 -12.19
C GLU A 210 9.87 -14.33 -11.92
N VAL A 211 9.18 -13.52 -12.72
CA VAL A 211 7.75 -13.23 -12.56
C VAL A 211 7.01 -13.53 -13.87
N HIS A 212 6.18 -14.58 -13.87
CA HIS A 212 5.31 -14.89 -15.01
C HIS A 212 3.93 -14.30 -14.79
N ARG A 213 3.28 -13.86 -15.88
CA ARG A 213 1.94 -13.28 -15.84
C ARG A 213 1.09 -13.81 -16.99
N LEU A 214 -0.16 -14.16 -16.68
CA LEU A 214 -1.18 -14.49 -17.65
C LEU A 214 -2.35 -13.53 -17.47
N GLU A 215 -2.64 -12.73 -18.50
CA GLU A 215 -3.74 -11.76 -18.47
C GLU A 215 -4.98 -12.35 -19.14
N PHE A 216 -6.10 -12.33 -18.43
CA PHE A 216 -7.38 -12.79 -18.95
C PHE A 216 -8.17 -11.62 -19.53
N ALA A 217 -8.96 -11.92 -20.57
CA ALA A 217 -9.86 -10.95 -21.16
C ALA A 217 -10.89 -10.44 -20.14
N LYS A 218 -11.41 -9.23 -20.36
CA LYS A 218 -12.46 -8.68 -19.50
C LYS A 218 -13.75 -9.50 -19.69
N PRO A 219 -14.46 -9.86 -18.60
CA PRO A 219 -15.75 -10.53 -18.74
C PRO A 219 -16.78 -9.61 -19.42
N SER A 220 -17.72 -10.22 -20.14
CA SER A 220 -18.88 -9.49 -20.65
C SER A 220 -19.76 -8.99 -19.49
N ILE A 221 -20.52 -7.91 -19.70
CA ILE A 221 -21.38 -7.31 -18.67
C ILE A 221 -22.44 -8.31 -18.13
N LEU A 222 -22.86 -9.27 -18.95
CA LEU A 222 -23.87 -10.27 -18.60
C LEU A 222 -23.30 -11.46 -17.81
N THR A 223 -21.98 -11.53 -17.66
CA THR A 223 -21.33 -12.67 -17.01
C THR A 223 -21.29 -12.45 -15.50
N ASN A 224 -21.73 -13.45 -14.72
CA ASN A 224 -21.55 -13.44 -13.27
C ASN A 224 -20.05 -13.33 -12.94
N PRO A 225 -19.59 -12.24 -12.30
CA PRO A 225 -18.16 -11.98 -12.09
C PRO A 225 -17.45 -13.08 -11.32
N ILE A 226 -18.10 -13.64 -10.30
CA ILE A 226 -17.52 -14.71 -9.46
C ILE A 226 -17.40 -16.01 -10.24
N LYS A 227 -18.41 -16.37 -11.05
CA LYS A 227 -18.31 -17.56 -11.92
C LYS A 227 -17.18 -17.44 -12.94
N TYR A 228 -17.00 -16.24 -13.49
CA TYR A 228 -15.89 -15.97 -14.40
C TYR A 228 -14.53 -16.09 -13.71
N LEU A 229 -14.41 -15.57 -12.48
CA LEU A 229 -13.20 -15.71 -11.67
C LEU A 229 -12.90 -17.16 -11.30
N ALA A 230 -13.89 -17.98 -10.96
CA ALA A 230 -13.71 -19.41 -10.69
C ALA A 230 -13.18 -20.18 -11.91
N ALA A 231 -13.75 -19.91 -13.10
CA ALA A 231 -13.25 -20.50 -14.34
C ALA A 231 -11.80 -20.05 -14.64
N THR A 232 -11.52 -18.76 -14.41
CA THR A 232 -10.18 -18.18 -14.59
C THR A 232 -9.15 -18.76 -13.62
N ALA A 233 -9.53 -18.96 -12.36
CA ALA A 233 -8.71 -19.55 -11.32
C ALA A 233 -8.31 -20.99 -11.65
N ARG A 234 -9.25 -21.78 -12.18
CA ARG A 234 -8.97 -23.14 -12.63
C ARG A 234 -7.97 -23.19 -13.78
N ILE A 235 -8.14 -22.33 -14.79
CA ILE A 235 -7.19 -22.24 -15.91
C ILE A 235 -5.81 -21.83 -15.39
N ALA A 236 -5.75 -20.77 -14.58
CA ALA A 236 -4.49 -20.30 -14.01
C ALA A 236 -3.78 -21.37 -13.16
N LYS A 237 -4.52 -22.16 -12.37
CA LYS A 237 -3.96 -23.27 -11.59
C LYS A 237 -3.36 -24.34 -12.50
N ASN A 238 -4.08 -24.74 -13.55
CA ASN A 238 -3.61 -25.75 -14.52
C ASN A 238 -2.35 -25.30 -15.26
N GLU A 239 -2.21 -24.00 -15.51
CA GLU A 239 -1.02 -23.39 -16.13
C GLU A 239 0.12 -23.11 -15.11
N GLY A 240 -0.01 -23.54 -13.85
CA GLY A 240 1.05 -23.45 -12.84
C GLY A 240 1.17 -22.12 -12.09
N PHE A 241 0.21 -21.21 -12.22
CA PHE A 241 0.20 -19.96 -11.45
C PHE A 241 -0.24 -20.18 -10.00
N TYR A 242 0.11 -19.27 -9.08
CA TYR A 242 -0.25 -19.41 -7.64
C TYR A 242 -1.36 -18.48 -7.16
N GLY A 243 -1.72 -17.47 -7.97
CA GLY A 243 -2.67 -16.46 -7.53
C GLY A 243 -3.25 -15.66 -8.69
N LEU A 244 -4.42 -15.09 -8.44
CA LEU A 244 -5.06 -14.10 -9.29
C LEU A 244 -4.99 -12.72 -8.65
N LYS A 245 -4.65 -11.71 -9.43
CA LYS A 245 -4.87 -10.31 -9.09
C LYS A 245 -6.08 -9.84 -9.88
N VAL A 246 -7.14 -9.48 -9.18
CA VAL A 246 -8.38 -8.98 -9.77
C VAL A 246 -8.48 -7.50 -9.51
N THR A 247 -8.59 -6.70 -10.56
CA THR A 247 -8.84 -5.26 -10.46
C THR A 247 -10.27 -5.00 -10.88
N HIS A 248 -11.01 -4.29 -10.05
CA HIS A 248 -12.34 -3.78 -10.37
C HIS A 248 -12.34 -2.26 -10.26
N LYS A 249 -13.31 -1.62 -10.91
CA LYS A 249 -13.56 -0.20 -10.80
C LYS A 249 -14.90 0.03 -10.12
N ASP A 250 -14.85 0.71 -8.98
CA ASP A 250 -16.02 1.21 -8.25
C ASP A 250 -15.86 2.71 -8.02
N ASN A 251 -16.93 3.49 -8.19
CA ASN A 251 -16.94 4.95 -8.01
C ASN A 251 -15.76 5.68 -8.69
N ASN A 252 -15.41 5.29 -9.91
CA ASN A 252 -14.26 5.79 -10.68
C ASN A 252 -12.86 5.53 -10.08
N LYS A 253 -12.75 4.67 -9.08
CA LYS A 253 -11.49 4.24 -8.50
C LYS A 253 -11.21 2.76 -8.77
N GLU A 254 -10.00 2.48 -9.25
CA GLU A 254 -9.51 1.11 -9.38
C GLU A 254 -9.13 0.56 -8.00
N GLN A 255 -9.68 -0.60 -7.67
CA GLN A 255 -9.31 -1.39 -6.49
C GLN A 255 -8.86 -2.77 -6.95
N SER A 256 -7.81 -3.30 -6.32
CA SER A 256 -7.30 -4.64 -6.64
C SER A 256 -7.31 -5.54 -5.41
N GLY A 257 -7.87 -6.73 -5.57
CA GLY A 257 -7.78 -7.84 -4.63
C GLY A 257 -6.83 -8.90 -5.17
N LYS A 258 -6.19 -9.64 -4.27
CA LYS A 258 -5.42 -10.84 -4.62
C LYS A 258 -6.16 -12.05 -4.06
N TYR A 259 -6.33 -13.05 -4.90
CA TYR A 259 -6.85 -14.34 -4.53
C TYR A 259 -5.72 -15.37 -4.68
N LYS A 260 -5.43 -16.12 -3.63
CA LYS A 260 -4.43 -17.19 -3.67
C LYS A 260 -5.14 -18.45 -4.15
N LEU A 261 -4.59 -19.11 -5.17
CA LEU A 261 -5.19 -20.34 -5.69
C LEU A 261 -5.04 -21.47 -4.66
N PRO A 262 -6.06 -22.32 -4.49
CA PRO A 262 -6.02 -23.43 -3.55
C PRO A 262 -4.97 -24.46 -4.00
N THR A 263 -4.22 -24.99 -3.03
CA THR A 263 -3.25 -26.07 -3.28
C THR A 263 -3.98 -27.36 -3.63
N ASP A 264 -5.02 -27.69 -2.89
CA ASP A 264 -5.81 -28.90 -3.07
C ASP A 264 -6.81 -28.75 -4.22
N GLU A 265 -7.20 -29.88 -4.83
CA GLU A 265 -8.29 -29.88 -5.81
C GLU A 265 -9.62 -29.52 -5.13
N MET A 266 -10.30 -28.51 -5.68
CA MET A 266 -11.64 -28.11 -5.28
C MET A 266 -12.57 -28.34 -6.46
N ASP A 267 -13.77 -28.82 -6.19
CA ASP A 267 -14.81 -28.86 -7.21
C ASP A 267 -15.24 -27.43 -7.62
N PRO A 268 -15.94 -27.27 -8.78
CA PRO A 268 -16.31 -25.94 -9.28
C PRO A 268 -17.17 -25.11 -8.33
N GLU A 269 -18.05 -25.73 -7.54
CA GLU A 269 -18.94 -25.02 -6.61
C GLU A 269 -18.17 -24.62 -5.34
N GLN A 270 -17.29 -25.49 -4.83
CA GLN A 270 -16.38 -25.17 -3.73
C GLN A 270 -15.46 -24.01 -4.10
N LEU A 271 -14.87 -24.03 -5.29
CA LEU A 271 -14.01 -22.96 -5.77
C LEU A 271 -14.80 -21.65 -5.98
N TYR A 272 -16.04 -21.75 -6.45
CA TYR A 272 -16.94 -20.60 -6.55
C TYR A 272 -17.17 -19.95 -5.17
N GLU A 273 -17.54 -20.75 -4.17
CA GLU A 273 -17.79 -20.27 -2.82
C GLU A 273 -16.53 -19.71 -2.15
N ASP A 274 -15.38 -20.37 -2.34
CA ASP A 274 -14.10 -19.90 -1.81
C ASP A 274 -13.71 -18.55 -2.39
N ILE A 275 -13.84 -18.36 -3.71
CA ILE A 275 -13.59 -17.06 -4.35
C ILE A 275 -14.62 -16.03 -3.92
N ARG A 276 -15.91 -16.39 -3.83
CA ARG A 276 -17.01 -15.49 -3.43
C ARG A 276 -16.71 -14.86 -2.08
N LEU A 277 -16.26 -15.66 -1.14
CA LEU A 277 -15.94 -15.28 0.24
C LEU A 277 -14.50 -14.81 0.42
N ALA A 278 -13.67 -14.88 -0.61
CA ALA A 278 -12.27 -14.51 -0.49
C ALA A 278 -12.11 -13.03 -0.07
N PRO A 279 -11.12 -12.72 0.77
CA PRO A 279 -11.00 -11.38 1.32
C PRO A 279 -10.53 -10.36 0.26
N PHE A 280 -11.14 -9.16 0.25
CA PHE A 280 -10.86 -8.08 -0.69
C PHE A 280 -10.57 -6.77 0.05
N ILE A 281 -9.56 -6.03 -0.41
CA ILE A 281 -9.18 -4.73 0.16
C ILE A 281 -10.22 -3.69 -0.25
N SER A 282 -10.99 -3.19 0.71
CA SER A 282 -11.96 -2.12 0.47
C SER A 282 -11.33 -0.75 0.73
N LYS A 283 -11.50 0.18 -0.21
CA LYS A 283 -11.19 1.60 0.00
C LYS A 283 -12.46 2.38 0.31
N GLN A 284 -12.46 3.15 1.38
CA GLN A 284 -13.57 4.04 1.75
C GLN A 284 -13.33 5.43 1.16
N CYS A 285 -14.35 5.99 0.52
CA CYS A 285 -14.33 7.38 0.06
C CYS A 285 -14.75 8.31 1.22
N ILE A 286 -13.95 9.35 1.45
CA ILE A 286 -14.16 10.43 2.40
C ILE A 286 -14.38 11.70 1.60
N ILE A 287 -15.55 12.33 1.81
CA ILE A 287 -15.85 13.64 1.25
C ILE A 287 -15.26 14.71 2.16
N LEU A 288 -14.41 15.55 1.58
CA LEU A 288 -13.77 16.66 2.28
C LEU A 288 -14.71 17.87 2.34
N ASP A 289 -14.69 18.56 3.48
CA ASP A 289 -15.37 19.84 3.68
C ASP A 289 -14.77 20.98 2.83
N LYS A 290 -13.48 20.85 2.49
CA LYS A 290 -12.72 21.83 1.70
C LYS A 290 -11.93 21.16 0.57
N PRO A 291 -11.89 21.76 -0.64
CA PRO A 291 -11.04 21.29 -1.71
C PRO A 291 -9.59 21.23 -1.29
N ARG A 292 -8.91 20.18 -1.73
CA ARG A 292 -7.51 19.93 -1.40
C ARG A 292 -6.77 19.37 -2.61
N GLY A 293 -5.65 20.00 -2.95
CA GLY A 293 -4.77 19.52 -4.00
C GLY A 293 -4.11 18.17 -3.67
N ILE A 294 -3.47 17.58 -4.69
CA ILE A 294 -2.76 16.30 -4.60
C ILE A 294 -1.56 16.37 -3.63
N CYS A 295 -0.93 17.54 -3.53
CA CYS A 295 0.13 17.82 -2.57
C CYS A 295 -0.20 19.10 -1.79
N ASN A 296 0.04 19.10 -0.47
CA ASN A 296 -0.09 20.28 0.37
C ASN A 296 0.96 20.25 1.50
N HIS A 297 1.40 21.40 1.99
CA HIS A 297 2.32 21.48 3.13
C HIS A 297 1.63 21.34 4.49
N THR A 298 0.33 21.59 4.54
CA THR A 298 -0.50 21.41 5.74
C THR A 298 -1.21 20.06 5.66
N TRP A 299 -1.42 19.32 6.76
CA TRP A 299 -2.31 18.13 6.79
C TRP A 299 -3.80 18.52 6.87
N SER A 300 -4.71 17.56 6.76
CA SER A 300 -6.16 17.80 6.89
C SER A 300 -6.70 17.27 8.21
N SER A 301 -7.14 18.16 9.11
CA SER A 301 -7.75 17.77 10.38
C SER A 301 -9.07 17.00 10.19
N HIS A 302 -9.87 17.36 9.18
CA HIS A 302 -11.10 16.65 8.83
C HIS A 302 -10.81 15.22 8.39
N LEU A 303 -9.82 15.03 7.50
CA LEU A 303 -9.42 13.69 7.06
C LEU A 303 -8.82 12.86 8.20
N ILE A 304 -7.99 13.46 9.06
CA ILE A 304 -7.41 12.77 10.21
C ILE A 304 -8.52 12.26 11.15
N ARG A 305 -9.54 13.08 11.44
CA ARG A 305 -10.70 12.66 12.24
C ARG A 305 -11.44 11.51 11.57
N ALA A 306 -11.75 11.62 10.28
CA ALA A 306 -12.42 10.55 9.54
C ALA A 306 -11.60 9.25 9.50
N MET A 307 -10.26 9.32 9.49
CA MET A 307 -9.37 8.15 9.59
C MET A 307 -9.37 7.55 11.00
N ILE A 308 -9.47 8.38 12.05
CA ILE A 308 -9.60 7.91 13.43
C ILE A 308 -10.97 7.22 13.63
N ASP A 309 -12.03 7.79 13.07
CA ASP A 309 -13.38 7.21 13.14
C ASP A 309 -13.52 5.91 12.32
N ALA A 310 -12.54 5.59 11.47
CA ALA A 310 -12.54 4.41 10.61
C ALA A 310 -11.89 3.17 11.24
N PHE A 311 -11.28 3.30 12.43
CA PHE A 311 -10.68 2.19 13.18
C PHE A 311 -11.69 1.11 13.57
#